data_AF-A0A7C4HME2-F1
#
_entry.id   AF-A0A7C4HME2-F1
#
_cell.length_a   1.000
_cell.length_b   1.000
_cell.length_c   1.000
_cell.angle_alpha   90.00
_cell.angle_beta   90.00
_cell.angle_gamma   90.00
#
_symmetry.space_group_name_H-M   'P 1'
#
loop_
_entity.id
_entity.type
_entity.pdbx_description
1 polymer ?
#
loop_
_entity_poly.entity_id
_entity_poly.type
_entity_poly.pdbx_seq_one_letter_code
_entity_poly.pdbx_strand_id
1 'polypeptide(L)'
;MRARTSWLLVSGFLAALVAVSARADQLVLNGAVLDGVSEIVEVDGPGGRITFVYQGRQMTQTLAGLESMELAGCPRLGEAFKAAKAGRHDQAATMFQQVAASAPEQWIATLASGQAAKSADLAGRFADAVSAYIAWVNGGWSQPKISPPGNLPQRDSAELLLAIRLLNEAASAAPDGEAKLKLRQLLLKAYERQGDERAVALSRQLLAAAAAEPSPGDAAALSARDNALLAPVRQAVAAKDYDEALNRARQAGRELSRDGLADLFMLAGQCYEAKGDNARAGLCYMRLVIHFPRDRQAPEAMLRSARIAEKFGRAESANRLYETLAQRYAGTAQAAAARAALSGKN
;
A
#
# COMPACT_ATOMS: atom_id res chain seq x y z
N MET A 1 53.00 -12.53 67.70
CA MET A 1 51.81 -11.80 68.20
C MET A 1 51.91 -10.32 67.82
N ARG A 2 51.32 -9.93 66.68
CA ARG A 2 50.92 -8.54 66.38
C ARG A 2 49.65 -8.62 65.54
N ALA A 3 48.61 -7.97 66.04
CA ALA A 3 47.28 -7.88 65.45
C ALA A 3 47.07 -6.48 64.83
N ARG A 4 45.96 -6.35 64.08
CA ARG A 4 45.31 -5.13 63.56
C ARG A 4 45.77 -4.69 62.16
N THR A 5 44.93 -4.26 61.21
CA THR A 5 43.48 -4.04 61.15
C THR A 5 43.15 -3.82 59.67
N SER A 6 42.22 -4.58 59.08
CA SER A 6 41.70 -4.32 57.74
C SER A 6 40.44 -3.46 57.83
N TRP A 7 40.45 -2.27 57.25
CA TRP A 7 39.26 -1.45 57.01
C TRP A 7 38.66 -1.83 55.66
N LEU A 8 37.45 -2.38 55.66
CA LEU A 8 36.62 -2.59 54.47
C LEU A 8 35.64 -1.41 54.36
N LEU A 9 35.89 -0.52 53.41
CA LEU A 9 34.95 0.50 52.96
C LEU A 9 33.94 -0.15 52.00
N VAL A 10 32.74 -0.45 52.49
CA VAL A 10 31.61 -0.84 51.64
C VAL A 10 30.96 0.44 51.12
N SER A 11 31.24 0.78 49.86
CA SER A 11 30.54 1.85 49.15
C SER A 11 29.23 1.31 48.60
N GLY A 12 28.11 1.66 49.24
CA GLY A 12 26.77 1.35 48.76
C GLY A 12 26.39 2.23 47.57
N PHE A 13 26.35 1.67 46.37
CA PHE A 13 25.80 2.32 45.19
C PHE A 13 24.27 2.11 45.19
N LEU A 14 23.52 3.12 45.65
CA LEU A 14 22.06 3.14 45.56
C LEU A 14 21.69 3.49 44.10
N ALA A 15 21.42 2.48 43.28
CA ALA A 15 20.86 2.68 41.94
C ALA A 15 19.38 3.08 42.09
N ALA A 16 19.10 4.38 42.03
CA ALA A 16 17.73 4.87 41.89
C ALA A 16 17.23 4.49 40.48
N LEU A 17 16.45 3.41 40.42
CA LEU A 17 15.63 3.06 39.25
C LEU A 17 14.57 4.16 39.08
N VAL A 18 14.90 5.19 38.31
CA VAL A 18 13.90 6.13 37.79
C VAL A 18 13.08 5.33 36.78
N ALA A 19 11.91 4.87 37.21
CA ALA A 19 10.90 4.35 36.31
C ALA A 19 10.46 5.51 35.40
N VAL A 20 11.09 5.62 34.23
CA VAL A 20 10.60 6.47 33.15
C VAL A 20 9.25 5.87 32.76
N SER A 21 8.17 6.50 33.20
CA SER A 21 6.83 6.15 32.76
C SER A 21 6.81 6.36 31.25
N ALA A 22 6.71 5.26 30.51
CA ALA A 22 6.51 5.31 29.07
C ALA A 22 5.23 6.13 28.84
N ARG A 23 5.38 7.34 28.32
CA ARG A 23 4.23 8.14 27.90
C ARG A 23 3.60 7.41 26.73
N ALA A 24 2.30 7.19 26.82
CA ALA A 24 1.53 6.68 25.69
C ALA A 24 1.63 7.65 24.52
N ASP A 25 1.52 7.12 23.30
CA ASP A 25 1.53 7.95 22.10
C ASP A 25 0.26 8.79 22.04
N GLN A 26 0.37 9.97 21.43
CA GLN A 26 -0.76 10.87 21.22
C GLN A 26 -0.97 11.12 19.73
N LEU A 27 -2.21 10.93 19.27
CA LEU A 27 -2.62 11.22 17.90
C LEU A 27 -3.64 12.35 17.90
N VAL A 28 -3.48 13.32 17.01
CA VAL A 28 -4.51 14.34 16.75
C VAL A 28 -5.10 14.07 15.37
N LEU A 29 -6.37 13.67 15.35
CA LEU A 29 -7.09 13.27 14.14
C LEU A 29 -8.31 14.17 13.95
N ASN A 30 -8.34 14.96 12.87
CA ASN A 30 -9.44 15.88 12.57
C ASN A 30 -9.84 16.77 13.77
N GLY A 31 -8.86 17.29 14.50
CA GLY A 31 -9.06 18.12 15.70
C GLY A 31 -9.33 17.35 17.01
N ALA A 32 -9.57 16.04 16.96
CA ALA A 32 -9.74 15.20 18.14
C ALA A 32 -8.38 14.73 18.68
N VAL A 33 -8.12 14.98 19.95
CA VAL A 33 -6.93 14.49 20.65
C VAL A 33 -7.21 13.10 21.21
N LEU A 34 -6.49 12.10 20.72
CA LEU A 34 -6.50 10.73 21.22
C LEU A 34 -5.28 10.54 22.12
N ASP A 35 -5.49 10.74 23.42
CA ASP A 35 -4.49 10.50 24.47
C ASP A 35 -4.60 9.08 25.02
N GLY A 36 -3.50 8.34 25.09
CA GLY A 36 -3.49 6.93 25.48
C GLY A 36 -3.53 5.95 24.30
N VAL A 37 -2.91 6.29 23.17
CA VAL A 37 -2.67 5.30 22.10
C VAL A 37 -1.58 4.37 22.57
N SER A 38 -1.93 3.10 22.80
CA SER A 38 -1.02 2.13 23.41
C SER A 38 -0.08 1.48 22.41
N GLU A 39 -0.47 1.43 21.13
CA GLU A 39 0.29 0.77 20.08
C GLU A 39 -0.13 1.29 18.70
N ILE A 40 0.83 1.55 17.81
CA ILE A 40 0.59 1.70 16.37
C ILE A 40 0.82 0.33 15.73
N VAL A 41 -0.28 -0.33 15.38
CA VAL A 41 -0.29 -1.71 14.88
C VAL A 41 0.16 -1.78 13.42
N GLU A 42 -0.34 -0.88 12.59
CA GLU A 42 -0.09 -0.89 11.16
C GLU A 42 -0.26 0.52 10.59
N VAL A 43 0.52 0.88 9.59
CA VAL A 43 0.27 2.07 8.78
C VAL A 43 0.12 1.60 7.34
N ASP A 44 -1.12 1.41 6.89
CA ASP A 44 -1.49 0.72 5.65
C ASP A 44 -2.20 1.65 4.65
N GLY A 45 -1.68 1.79 3.43
CA GLY A 45 -2.40 2.53 2.36
C GLY A 45 -3.51 1.68 1.71
N PRO A 46 -4.40 2.22 0.84
CA PRO A 46 -4.44 3.50 0.17
C PRO A 46 -5.47 4.46 0.79
N GLY A 47 -5.17 5.76 0.73
CA GLY A 47 -5.70 6.80 1.63
C GLY A 47 -4.79 7.06 2.83
N GLY A 48 -3.74 6.22 2.96
CA GLY A 48 -2.77 6.18 4.06
C GLY A 48 -3.52 5.99 5.35
N ARG A 49 -3.76 4.77 5.81
CA ARG A 49 -4.44 4.56 7.09
C ARG A 49 -3.41 4.30 8.16
N ILE A 50 -3.67 4.78 9.36
CA ILE A 50 -2.99 4.36 10.56
C ILE A 50 -3.97 3.51 11.36
N THR A 51 -3.52 2.32 11.70
CA THR A 51 -4.17 1.38 12.59
C THR A 51 -3.44 1.41 13.92
N PHE A 52 -4.18 1.67 14.99
CA PHE A 52 -3.63 1.85 16.32
C PHE A 52 -4.59 1.32 17.38
N VAL A 53 -4.09 0.97 18.56
CA VAL A 53 -4.90 0.55 19.69
C VAL A 53 -5.17 1.75 20.59
N TYR A 54 -6.44 2.05 20.81
CA TYR A 54 -6.92 3.13 21.67
C TYR A 54 -7.95 2.57 22.65
N GLN A 55 -7.69 2.70 23.95
CA GLN A 55 -8.56 2.16 25.02
C GLN A 55 -8.89 0.67 24.82
N GLY A 56 -7.89 -0.14 24.43
CA GLY A 56 -8.04 -1.58 24.19
C GLY A 56 -8.79 -1.95 22.92
N ARG A 57 -9.14 -0.97 22.07
CA ARG A 57 -9.80 -1.19 20.78
C ARG A 57 -8.90 -0.80 19.63
N GLN A 58 -8.80 -1.67 18.63
CA GLN A 58 -8.10 -1.36 17.39
C GLN A 58 -8.95 -0.39 16.56
N MET A 59 -8.37 0.75 16.21
CA MET A 59 -8.95 1.79 15.37
C MET A 59 -8.13 1.93 14.09
N THR A 60 -8.79 2.23 12.98
CA THR A 60 -8.12 2.53 11.71
C THR A 60 -8.62 3.86 11.17
N GLN A 61 -7.72 4.79 10.91
CA GLN A 61 -8.01 6.18 10.51
C GLN A 61 -7.15 6.60 9.34
N THR A 62 -7.59 7.55 8.51
CA THR A 62 -6.77 8.05 7.40
C THR A 62 -5.74 9.08 7.89
N LEU A 63 -4.47 8.92 7.52
CA LEU A 63 -3.35 9.87 7.59
C LEU A 63 -3.69 11.23 7.00
N ALA A 64 -4.62 11.34 6.05
CA ALA A 64 -5.11 12.64 5.59
C ALA A 64 -5.74 13.48 6.72
N GLY A 65 -6.32 12.83 7.73
CA GLY A 65 -6.85 13.45 8.92
C GLY A 65 -5.84 13.56 10.07
N LEU A 66 -4.61 13.04 9.89
CA LEU A 66 -3.56 13.13 10.91
C LEU A 66 -2.94 14.51 10.92
N GLU A 67 -3.25 15.25 11.97
CA GLU A 67 -2.80 16.63 12.16
C GLU A 67 -1.50 16.71 12.95
N SER A 68 -1.33 15.83 13.94
CA SER A 68 -0.08 15.63 14.64
C SER A 68 -0.02 14.23 15.22
N MET A 69 1.21 13.75 15.39
CA MET A 69 1.53 12.46 15.98
C MET A 69 2.72 12.65 16.90
N GLU A 70 2.52 12.44 18.19
CA GLU A 70 3.59 12.45 19.18
C GLU A 70 3.86 11.01 19.57
N LEU A 71 4.99 10.49 19.10
CA LEU A 71 5.45 9.15 19.44
C LEU A 71 6.49 9.25 20.54
N ALA A 72 6.42 8.33 21.50
CA ALA A 72 7.48 8.15 22.48
C ALA A 72 8.82 7.96 21.75
N GLY A 73 9.81 8.81 22.08
CA GLY A 73 11.14 8.78 21.46
C GLY A 73 11.27 9.55 20.13
N CYS A 74 10.18 10.08 19.55
CA CYS A 74 10.24 10.90 18.32
C CYS A 74 9.44 12.21 18.40
N PRO A 75 9.70 13.10 19.39
CA PRO A 75 8.94 14.35 19.55
C PRO A 75 9.00 15.28 18.33
N ARG A 76 10.13 15.27 17.61
CA ARG A 76 10.32 16.07 16.38
C ARG A 76 9.34 15.72 15.27
N LEU A 77 8.83 14.49 15.23
CA LEU A 77 7.84 14.09 14.23
C LEU A 77 6.54 14.89 14.42
N GLY A 78 6.09 15.04 15.67
CA GLY A 78 4.91 15.83 16.00
C GLY A 78 5.09 17.32 15.67
N GLU A 79 6.26 17.88 15.96
CA GLU A 79 6.60 19.26 15.60
C GLU A 79 6.61 19.47 14.09
N ALA A 80 7.15 18.52 13.32
CA ALA A 80 7.17 18.56 11.86
C ALA A 80 5.75 18.59 11.27
N PHE A 81 4.85 17.73 11.76
CA PHE A 81 3.44 17.75 11.35
C PHE A 81 2.74 19.07 11.71
N LYS A 82 2.96 19.59 12.92
CA LYS A 82 2.42 20.91 13.34
C LYS A 82 2.93 22.04 12.43
N ALA A 83 4.21 22.02 12.05
CA ALA A 83 4.79 22.99 11.12
C ALA A 83 4.17 22.89 9.72
N ALA A 84 4.00 21.67 9.19
CA ALA A 84 3.39 21.43 7.88
C ALA A 84 1.93 21.91 7.83
N LYS A 85 1.13 21.61 8.87
CA LYS A 85 -0.27 22.06 8.97
C LYS A 85 -0.38 23.58 9.02
N ALA A 86 0.58 24.24 9.67
CA ALA A 86 0.65 25.70 9.73
C ALA A 86 1.15 26.36 8.42
N GLY A 87 1.33 25.59 7.33
CA GLY A 87 1.83 26.11 6.05
C GLY A 87 3.33 26.45 6.05
N ARG A 88 4.05 26.14 7.13
CA ARG A 88 5.51 26.36 7.24
C ARG A 88 6.28 25.22 6.57
N HIS A 89 6.04 25.04 5.28
CA HIS A 89 6.51 23.88 4.52
C HIS A 89 8.03 23.74 4.49
N ASP A 90 8.78 24.85 4.43
CA ASP A 90 10.25 24.82 4.48
C ASP A 90 10.79 24.26 5.81
N GLN A 91 10.29 24.80 6.93
CA GLN A 91 10.64 24.32 8.27
C GLN A 91 10.25 22.84 8.45
N ALA A 92 9.03 22.49 8.01
CA ALA A 92 8.53 21.12 8.11
C ALA A 92 9.39 20.13 7.30
N ALA A 93 9.81 20.50 6.08
CA ALA A 93 10.67 19.67 5.24
C ALA A 93 11.98 19.33 5.97
N THR A 94 12.65 20.34 6.53
CA THR A 94 13.89 20.17 7.30
C THR A 94 13.69 19.27 8.52
N MET A 95 12.60 19.46 9.28
CA MET A 95 12.30 18.63 10.45
C MET A 95 12.03 17.17 10.06
N PHE A 96 11.25 16.94 9.00
CA PHE A 96 10.99 15.58 8.53
C PHE A 96 12.26 14.89 8.01
N GLN A 97 13.17 15.60 7.33
CA GLN A 97 14.46 15.05 6.92
C GLN A 97 15.31 14.63 8.13
N GLN A 98 15.33 15.45 9.19
CA GLN A 98 16.03 15.10 10.43
C GLN A 98 15.42 13.86 11.09
N VAL A 99 14.09 13.78 11.15
CA VAL A 99 13.40 12.59 11.67
C VAL A 99 13.73 11.36 10.82
N ALA A 100 13.70 11.47 9.50
CA ALA A 100 14.02 10.37 8.61
C ALA A 100 15.44 9.82 8.83
N ALA A 101 16.40 10.70 9.09
CA ALA A 101 17.80 10.33 9.33
C ALA A 101 18.05 9.71 10.72
N SER A 102 17.22 10.02 11.72
CA SER A 102 17.42 9.58 13.11
C SER A 102 16.28 8.72 13.67
N ALA A 103 15.39 8.22 12.81
CA ALA A 103 14.22 7.47 13.24
C ALA A 103 14.64 6.11 13.87
N PRO A 104 14.03 5.71 14.99
CA PRO A 104 14.33 4.43 15.64
C PRO A 104 13.79 3.24 14.84
N GLU A 105 12.78 3.46 14.00
CA GLU A 105 12.11 2.42 13.22
C GLU A 105 12.02 2.79 11.74
N GLN A 106 12.21 1.81 10.86
CA GLN A 106 12.25 2.01 9.40
C GLN A 106 10.96 2.61 8.83
N TRP A 107 9.80 2.27 9.40
CA TRP A 107 8.52 2.82 8.94
C TRP A 107 8.40 4.31 9.29
N ILE A 108 8.95 4.75 10.43
CA ILE A 108 9.02 6.17 10.80
C ILE A 108 9.93 6.91 9.83
N ALA A 109 11.10 6.33 9.52
CA ALA A 109 12.03 6.90 8.55
C ALA A 109 11.37 7.10 7.17
N THR A 110 10.64 6.08 6.74
CA THR A 110 9.95 6.09 5.45
C THR A 110 8.77 7.07 5.45
N LEU A 111 7.94 7.10 6.49
CA LEU A 111 6.87 8.10 6.66
C LEU A 111 7.41 9.53 6.62
N ALA A 112 8.47 9.79 7.40
CA ALA A 112 9.11 11.09 7.45
C ALA A 112 9.71 11.49 6.09
N SER A 113 10.38 10.57 5.39
CA SER A 113 10.89 10.81 4.02
C SER A 113 9.77 11.22 3.06
N GLY A 114 8.62 10.55 3.16
CA GLY A 114 7.45 10.89 2.38
C GLY A 114 6.89 12.29 2.64
N GLN A 115 6.75 12.66 3.91
CA GLN A 115 6.27 13.99 4.31
C GLN A 115 7.31 15.08 4.02
N ALA A 116 8.60 14.77 4.11
CA ALA A 116 9.69 15.63 3.67
C ALA A 116 9.60 15.94 2.18
N ALA A 117 9.38 14.91 1.33
CA ALA A 117 9.24 15.09 -0.11
C ALA A 117 8.08 16.05 -0.44
N LYS A 118 6.92 15.83 0.17
CA LYS A 118 5.73 16.70 -0.03
C LYS A 118 5.98 18.13 0.46
N SER A 119 6.54 18.30 1.65
CA SER A 119 6.76 19.62 2.24
C SER A 119 7.83 20.41 1.47
N ALA A 120 8.91 19.76 1.05
CA ALA A 120 9.96 20.38 0.24
C ALA A 120 9.43 20.82 -1.13
N ASP A 121 8.58 20.00 -1.78
CA ASP A 121 7.96 20.37 -3.06
C ASP A 121 7.08 21.62 -2.90
N LEU A 122 6.23 21.67 -1.87
CA LEU A 122 5.40 22.83 -1.55
C LEU A 122 6.22 24.08 -1.19
N ALA A 123 7.42 23.91 -0.65
CA ALA A 123 8.35 25.00 -0.34
C ALA A 123 9.19 25.45 -1.56
N GLY A 124 9.06 24.81 -2.72
CA GLY A 124 9.88 25.08 -3.90
C GLY A 124 11.30 24.52 -3.83
N ARG A 125 11.62 23.69 -2.82
CA ARG A 125 12.93 23.05 -2.63
C ARG A 125 13.00 21.74 -3.41
N PHE A 126 12.98 21.84 -4.75
CA PHE A 126 12.78 20.67 -5.62
C PHE A 126 13.84 19.58 -5.46
N ALA A 127 15.13 19.92 -5.34
CA ALA A 127 16.19 18.93 -5.16
C ALA A 127 16.04 18.15 -3.84
N ASP A 128 15.67 18.83 -2.76
CA ASP A 128 15.39 18.21 -1.46
C ASP A 128 14.15 17.31 -1.53
N ALA A 129 13.12 17.76 -2.25
CA ALA A 129 11.91 16.98 -2.49
C ALA A 129 12.23 15.67 -3.24
N VAL A 130 13.09 15.74 -4.26
CA VAL A 130 13.57 14.59 -5.02
C VAL A 130 14.41 13.65 -4.15
N SER A 131 15.35 14.17 -3.35
CA SER A 131 16.15 13.35 -2.45
C SER A 131 15.27 12.59 -1.45
N ALA A 132 14.31 13.27 -0.83
CA ALA A 132 13.37 12.65 0.11
C ALA A 132 12.43 11.66 -0.57
N TYR A 133 12.01 11.94 -1.82
CA TYR A 133 11.20 11.02 -2.62
C TYR A 133 11.96 9.75 -2.98
N ILE A 134 13.25 9.84 -3.34
CA ILE A 134 14.12 8.69 -3.57
C ILE A 134 14.21 7.83 -2.31
N ALA A 135 14.46 8.44 -1.15
CA ALA A 135 14.52 7.72 0.13
C ALA A 135 13.19 7.00 0.44
N TRP A 136 12.06 7.66 0.18
CA TRP A 136 10.74 7.06 0.33
C TRP A 136 10.51 5.87 -0.62
N VAL A 137 10.85 6.02 -1.91
CA VAL A 137 10.73 4.93 -2.91
C VAL A 137 11.61 3.73 -2.54
N ASN A 138 12.83 3.98 -2.06
CA ASN A 138 13.77 2.92 -1.69
C ASN A 138 13.44 2.25 -0.35
N GLY A 139 12.67 2.90 0.53
CA GLY A 139 12.23 2.36 1.81
C GLY A 139 11.26 1.15 1.70
N GLY A 140 10.95 0.70 0.47
CA GLY A 140 10.14 -0.50 0.23
C GLY A 140 8.65 -0.34 0.54
N TRP A 141 8.22 0.89 0.83
CA TRP A 141 6.84 1.16 1.23
C TRP A 141 5.98 1.38 -0.02
N SER A 142 5.20 0.36 -0.37
CA SER A 142 4.35 0.35 -1.57
C SER A 142 3.18 1.33 -1.50
N GLN A 143 2.94 1.97 -0.35
CA GLN A 143 1.93 3.01 -0.09
C GLN A 143 2.33 3.82 1.17
N PRO A 144 1.93 5.10 1.38
CA PRO A 144 0.89 5.86 0.67
C PRO A 144 1.34 6.36 -0.71
N LYS A 145 0.41 6.55 -1.65
CA LYS A 145 0.69 7.22 -2.95
C LYS A 145 1.13 8.67 -2.72
N ILE A 146 2.41 8.87 -2.46
CA ILE A 146 3.02 10.19 -2.51
C ILE A 146 3.18 10.52 -3.98
N SER A 147 2.59 11.65 -4.38
CA SER A 147 2.79 12.14 -5.73
C SER A 147 4.26 12.53 -5.87
N PRO A 148 4.92 12.19 -6.99
CA PRO A 148 6.27 12.65 -7.23
C PRO A 148 6.30 14.20 -7.20
N PRO A 149 7.40 14.82 -6.75
CA PRO A 149 7.58 16.27 -6.78
C PRO A 149 7.15 16.89 -8.11
N GLY A 150 6.28 17.89 -8.05
CA GLY A 150 5.62 18.48 -9.22
C GLY A 150 6.05 19.91 -9.53
N ASN A 151 6.63 20.63 -8.55
CA ASN A 151 7.04 22.03 -8.69
C ASN A 151 8.41 22.12 -9.36
N LEU A 152 8.45 21.75 -10.64
CA LEU A 152 9.66 21.73 -11.46
C LEU A 152 10.26 23.14 -11.60
N PRO A 153 11.53 23.35 -11.21
CA PRO A 153 12.22 24.64 -11.35
C PRO A 153 12.41 25.09 -12.81
N GLN A 154 13.03 26.25 -13.00
CA GLN A 154 13.41 26.74 -14.33
C GLN A 154 14.41 25.80 -15.02
N ARG A 155 14.40 25.80 -16.36
CA ARG A 155 15.16 24.90 -17.25
C ARG A 155 16.63 24.71 -16.86
N ASP A 156 17.31 25.78 -16.49
CA ASP A 156 18.75 25.80 -16.24
C ASP A 156 19.10 26.06 -14.76
N SER A 157 18.13 25.86 -13.84
CA SER A 157 18.40 26.09 -12.42
C SER A 157 19.32 25.01 -11.85
N ALA A 158 20.20 25.41 -10.92
CA ALA A 158 21.07 24.48 -10.22
C ALA A 158 20.29 23.36 -9.51
N GLU A 159 19.08 23.67 -9.01
CA GLU A 159 18.18 22.72 -8.36
C GLU A 159 17.69 21.64 -9.32
N LEU A 160 17.29 21.99 -10.54
CA LEU A 160 16.84 21.02 -11.54
C LEU A 160 18.01 20.12 -11.97
N LEU A 161 19.19 20.70 -12.21
CA LEU A 161 20.39 19.94 -12.58
C LEU A 161 20.83 18.97 -11.49
N LEU A 162 20.74 19.39 -10.21
CA LEU A 162 21.02 18.51 -9.07
C LEU A 162 20.00 17.38 -8.98
N ALA A 163 18.70 17.69 -9.09
CA ALA A 163 17.64 16.70 -9.07
C ALA A 163 17.80 15.64 -10.17
N ILE A 164 18.15 16.05 -11.39
CA ILE A 164 18.42 15.15 -12.51
C ILE A 164 19.59 14.21 -12.21
N ARG A 165 20.65 14.70 -11.57
CA ARG A 165 21.78 13.86 -11.16
C ARG A 165 21.34 12.80 -10.15
N LEU A 166 20.64 13.21 -9.10
CA LEU A 166 20.12 12.31 -8.06
C LEU A 166 19.20 11.24 -8.65
N LEU A 167 18.30 11.63 -9.56
CA LEU A 167 17.37 10.71 -10.21
C LEU A 167 18.07 9.71 -11.14
N ASN A 168 19.09 10.15 -11.89
CA ASN A 168 19.88 9.24 -12.72
C ASN A 168 20.58 8.17 -11.89
N GLU A 169 21.24 8.58 -10.80
CA GLU A 169 21.92 7.67 -9.88
C GLU A 169 20.93 6.67 -9.27
N ALA A 170 19.84 7.18 -8.68
CA ALA A 170 18.84 6.35 -8.05
C ALA A 170 18.13 5.39 -9.03
N ALA A 171 17.74 5.87 -10.21
CA ALA A 171 17.08 5.04 -11.23
C ALA A 171 18.01 3.99 -11.83
N SER A 172 19.32 4.22 -11.84
CA SER A 172 20.30 3.25 -12.32
C SER A 172 20.58 2.16 -11.29
N ALA A 173 20.63 2.52 -10.00
CA ALA A 173 20.84 1.59 -8.89
C ALA A 173 19.59 0.80 -8.49
N ALA A 174 18.39 1.29 -8.81
CA ALA A 174 17.14 0.65 -8.41
C ALA A 174 16.91 -0.71 -9.14
N PRO A 175 16.41 -1.73 -8.42
CA PRO A 175 16.01 -3.00 -9.04
C PRO A 175 14.84 -2.77 -10.01
N ASP A 176 14.73 -3.61 -11.04
CA ASP A 176 13.61 -3.54 -11.98
C ASP A 176 12.28 -3.75 -11.24
N GLY A 177 11.27 -2.95 -11.61
CA GLY A 177 9.97 -2.95 -10.96
C GLY A 177 9.41 -1.54 -10.74
N GLU A 178 8.47 -1.42 -9.81
CA GLU A 178 7.69 -0.19 -9.59
C GLU A 178 8.57 0.99 -9.11
N ALA A 179 9.55 0.73 -8.24
CA ALA A 179 10.46 1.76 -7.73
C ALA A 179 11.24 2.44 -8.87
N LYS A 180 11.93 1.65 -9.69
CA LYS A 180 12.68 2.13 -10.85
C LYS A 180 11.79 2.83 -11.86
N LEU A 181 10.57 2.31 -12.08
CA LEU A 181 9.58 2.94 -12.95
C LEU A 181 9.20 4.34 -12.46
N LYS A 182 8.87 4.49 -11.17
CA LYS A 182 8.53 5.80 -10.56
C LYS A 182 9.67 6.80 -10.69
N LEU A 183 10.91 6.38 -10.42
CA LEU A 183 12.09 7.23 -10.55
C LEU A 183 12.33 7.66 -12.00
N ARG A 184 12.19 6.73 -12.96
CA ARG A 184 12.32 7.03 -14.39
C ARG A 184 11.22 7.96 -14.91
N GLN A 185 9.99 7.84 -14.41
CA GLN A 185 8.90 8.76 -14.77
C GLN A 185 9.17 10.19 -14.29
N LEU A 186 9.69 10.35 -13.06
CA LEU A 186 10.08 11.66 -12.56
C LEU A 186 11.30 12.22 -13.30
N LEU A 187 12.27 11.37 -13.61
CA LEU A 187 13.44 11.73 -14.43
C LEU A 187 13.03 12.19 -15.83
N LEU A 188 12.06 11.53 -16.47
CA LEU A 188 11.51 11.95 -17.75
C LEU A 188 10.96 13.39 -17.67
N LYS A 189 10.12 13.69 -16.68
CA LYS A 189 9.59 15.05 -16.48
C LYS A 189 10.70 16.09 -16.27
N ALA A 190 11.75 15.72 -15.54
CA ALA A 190 12.89 16.59 -15.30
C ALA A 190 13.68 16.86 -16.61
N TYR A 191 13.91 15.83 -17.44
CA TYR A 191 14.53 16.00 -18.76
C TYR A 191 13.68 16.82 -19.72
N GLU A 192 12.37 16.61 -19.74
CA GLU A 192 11.43 17.42 -20.54
C GLU A 192 11.49 18.89 -20.13
N ARG A 193 11.52 19.16 -18.81
CA ARG A 193 11.68 20.52 -18.30
C ARG A 193 13.01 21.14 -18.68
N GLN A 194 14.09 20.36 -18.67
CA GLN A 194 15.42 20.79 -19.10
C GLN A 194 15.52 20.97 -20.63
N GLY A 195 14.57 20.42 -21.40
CA GLY A 195 14.66 20.34 -22.86
C GLY A 195 15.85 19.48 -23.31
N ASP A 196 16.10 18.38 -22.58
CA ASP A 196 17.18 17.43 -22.85
C ASP A 196 16.71 16.32 -23.80
N GLU A 197 17.49 16.02 -24.83
CA GLU A 197 17.17 14.99 -25.84
C GLU A 197 17.02 13.59 -25.23
N ARG A 198 17.63 13.34 -24.06
CA ARG A 198 17.47 12.10 -23.30
C ARG A 198 16.01 11.84 -22.90
N ALA A 199 15.17 12.87 -22.82
CA ALA A 199 13.73 12.72 -22.61
C ALA A 199 13.10 11.80 -23.67
N VAL A 200 13.44 11.99 -24.95
CA VAL A 200 12.87 11.21 -26.06
C VAL A 200 13.28 9.75 -25.97
N ALA A 201 14.56 9.50 -25.71
CA ALA A 201 15.09 8.14 -25.55
C ALA A 201 14.43 7.43 -24.36
N LEU A 202 14.34 8.09 -23.20
CA LEU A 202 13.73 7.53 -22.00
C LEU A 202 12.22 7.29 -22.19
N SER A 203 11.51 8.19 -22.86
CA SER A 203 10.09 8.02 -23.19
C SER A 203 9.88 6.77 -24.05
N ARG A 204 10.72 6.53 -25.07
CA ARG A 204 10.63 5.32 -25.90
C ARG A 204 10.88 4.05 -25.09
N GLN A 205 11.87 4.07 -24.18
CA GLN A 205 12.15 2.93 -23.30
C GLN A 205 10.97 2.62 -22.38
N LEU A 206 10.34 3.64 -21.79
CA LEU A 206 9.18 3.48 -20.92
C LEU A 206 7.96 2.94 -21.68
N LEU A 207 7.72 3.43 -22.91
CA LEU A 207 6.66 2.90 -23.77
C LEU A 207 6.92 1.46 -24.19
N ALA A 208 8.15 1.13 -24.58
CA ALA A 208 8.54 -0.23 -24.92
C ALA A 208 8.38 -1.18 -23.73
N ALA A 209 8.78 -0.75 -22.53
CA ALA A 209 8.61 -1.54 -21.31
C ALA A 209 7.13 -1.73 -20.94
N ALA A 210 6.27 -0.74 -21.21
CA ALA A 210 4.82 -0.87 -21.00
C ALA A 210 4.13 -1.75 -22.05
N ALA A 211 4.68 -1.83 -23.26
CA ALA A 211 4.16 -2.62 -24.37
C ALA A 211 4.72 -4.06 -24.41
N ALA A 212 5.88 -4.31 -23.78
CA ALA A 212 6.46 -5.63 -23.71
C ALA A 212 5.57 -6.55 -22.86
N GLU A 213 5.12 -7.65 -23.46
CA GLU A 213 4.56 -8.75 -22.67
C GLU A 213 5.66 -9.31 -21.75
N PRO A 214 5.30 -9.75 -20.53
CA PRO A 214 6.27 -10.39 -19.64
C PRO A 214 6.95 -11.54 -20.38
N SER A 215 8.27 -11.66 -20.24
CA SER A 215 8.97 -12.78 -20.88
C SER A 215 8.37 -14.11 -20.36
N PRO A 216 8.39 -15.20 -21.14
CA PRO A 216 7.85 -16.48 -20.68
C PRO A 216 8.44 -16.94 -19.33
N GLY A 217 9.70 -16.62 -19.06
CA GLY A 217 10.35 -16.87 -17.77
C GLY A 217 9.78 -16.02 -16.63
N ASP A 218 9.52 -14.75 -16.87
CA ASP A 218 8.91 -13.84 -15.88
C ASP A 218 7.46 -14.22 -15.62
N ALA A 219 6.71 -14.57 -16.65
CA ALA A 219 5.34 -15.06 -16.53
C ALA A 219 5.27 -16.37 -15.73
N ALA A 220 6.22 -17.28 -15.94
CA ALA A 220 6.33 -18.51 -15.16
C ALA A 220 6.70 -18.23 -13.69
N ALA A 221 7.65 -17.32 -13.43
CA ALA A 221 8.05 -16.93 -12.08
C ALA A 221 6.90 -16.24 -11.32
N LEU A 222 6.18 -15.33 -11.98
CA LEU A 222 4.98 -14.69 -11.42
C LEU A 222 3.89 -15.71 -11.14
N SER A 223 3.62 -16.63 -12.08
CA SER A 223 2.65 -17.71 -11.87
C SER A 223 3.05 -18.63 -10.71
N ALA A 224 4.34 -18.96 -10.56
CA ALA A 224 4.84 -19.77 -9.46
C ALA A 224 4.67 -19.05 -8.11
N ARG A 225 4.99 -17.75 -8.06
CA ARG A 225 4.77 -16.91 -6.88
C ARG A 225 3.28 -16.83 -6.51
N ASP A 226 2.42 -16.55 -7.48
CA ASP A 226 0.98 -16.46 -7.25
C ASP A 226 0.41 -17.79 -6.74
N ASN A 227 0.85 -18.91 -7.29
CA ASN A 227 0.49 -20.23 -6.81
C ASN A 227 0.96 -20.47 -5.37
N ALA A 228 2.16 -20.04 -5.00
CA ALA A 228 2.66 -20.16 -3.63
C ALA A 228 1.84 -19.30 -2.64
N LEU A 229 1.46 -18.08 -3.03
CA LEU A 229 0.61 -17.19 -2.24
C LEU A 229 -0.83 -17.72 -2.09
N LEU A 230 -1.38 -18.36 -3.14
CA LEU A 230 -2.73 -18.93 -3.13
C LEU A 230 -2.81 -20.31 -2.48
N ALA A 231 -1.71 -21.05 -2.38
CA ALA A 231 -1.68 -22.38 -1.77
C ALA A 231 -2.31 -22.43 -0.36
N PRO A 232 -1.96 -21.56 0.61
CA PRO A 232 -2.59 -21.57 1.93
C PRO A 232 -4.08 -21.21 1.88
N VAL A 233 -4.49 -20.33 0.96
CA VAL A 233 -5.92 -20.00 0.75
C VAL A 233 -6.67 -21.26 0.30
N ARG A 234 -6.15 -21.93 -0.74
CA ARG A 234 -6.76 -23.16 -1.28
C ARG A 234 -6.80 -24.28 -0.22
N GLN A 235 -5.76 -24.41 0.60
CA GLN A 235 -5.73 -25.39 1.71
C GLN A 235 -6.84 -25.11 2.74
N ALA A 236 -7.00 -23.85 3.17
CA ALA A 236 -8.06 -23.47 4.10
C ALA A 236 -9.46 -23.68 3.50
N VAL A 237 -9.65 -23.36 2.21
CA VAL A 237 -10.89 -23.68 1.47
C VAL A 237 -11.18 -25.18 1.46
N ALA A 238 -10.19 -26.01 1.18
CA ALA A 238 -10.33 -27.46 1.17
C ALA A 238 -10.66 -28.01 2.57
N ALA A 239 -10.12 -27.40 3.62
CA ALA A 239 -10.44 -27.70 5.02
C ALA A 239 -11.82 -27.16 5.46
N LYS A 240 -12.54 -26.43 4.59
CA LYS A 240 -13.77 -25.69 4.89
C LYS A 240 -13.61 -24.64 6.01
N ASP A 241 -12.38 -24.25 6.30
CA ASP A 241 -12.07 -23.14 7.20
C ASP A 241 -12.15 -21.83 6.42
N TYR A 242 -13.38 -21.39 6.17
CA TYR A 242 -13.64 -20.23 5.32
C TYR A 242 -13.20 -18.91 5.95
N ASP A 243 -13.13 -18.81 7.27
CA ASP A 243 -12.64 -17.61 7.95
C ASP A 243 -11.13 -17.46 7.77
N GLU A 244 -10.38 -18.52 7.99
CA GLU A 244 -8.94 -18.53 7.73
C GLU A 244 -8.64 -18.31 6.25
N ALA A 245 -9.39 -18.97 5.35
CA ALA A 245 -9.24 -18.76 3.91
C ALA A 245 -9.40 -17.28 3.52
N LEU A 246 -10.42 -16.60 4.06
CA LEU A 246 -10.67 -15.18 3.79
C LEU A 246 -9.61 -14.26 4.42
N ASN A 247 -9.06 -14.60 5.59
CA ASN A 247 -7.95 -13.86 6.19
C ASN A 247 -6.68 -13.99 5.33
N ARG A 248 -6.32 -15.22 4.94
CA ARG A 248 -5.20 -15.49 4.03
C ARG A 248 -5.37 -14.82 2.68
N ALA A 249 -6.59 -14.83 2.14
CA ALA A 249 -6.90 -14.18 0.87
C ALA A 249 -6.66 -12.67 0.92
N ARG A 250 -7.01 -11.99 2.03
CA ARG A 250 -6.74 -10.56 2.22
C ARG A 250 -5.25 -10.25 2.22
N GLN A 251 -4.44 -11.11 2.84
CA GLN A 251 -2.98 -10.97 2.86
C GLN A 251 -2.38 -11.19 1.46
N ALA A 252 -2.74 -12.30 0.81
CA ALA A 252 -2.24 -12.65 -0.53
C ALA A 252 -2.60 -11.58 -1.58
N GLY A 253 -3.80 -11.00 -1.51
CA GLY A 253 -4.27 -10.00 -2.47
C GLY A 253 -3.41 -8.72 -2.54
N ARG A 254 -2.56 -8.45 -1.54
CA ARG A 254 -1.61 -7.31 -1.57
C ARG A 254 -0.41 -7.57 -2.49
N GLU A 255 -0.11 -8.83 -2.76
CA GLU A 255 1.11 -9.28 -3.42
C GLU A 255 0.89 -10.02 -4.74
N LEU A 256 -0.33 -10.52 -4.96
CA LEU A 256 -0.67 -11.26 -6.16
C LEU A 256 -0.53 -10.40 -7.41
N SER A 257 -0.07 -11.04 -8.49
CA SER A 257 -0.13 -10.43 -9.81
C SER A 257 -1.58 -10.23 -10.26
N ARG A 258 -1.74 -9.53 -11.39
CA ARG A 258 -3.05 -9.32 -12.02
C ARG A 258 -3.78 -10.65 -12.24
N ASP A 259 -3.09 -11.69 -12.69
CA ASP A 259 -3.72 -12.97 -13.03
C ASP A 259 -4.07 -13.77 -11.76
N GLY A 260 -3.22 -13.74 -10.73
CA GLY A 260 -3.50 -14.34 -9.43
C GLY A 260 -4.72 -13.75 -8.71
N LEU A 261 -5.06 -12.48 -8.97
CA LEU A 261 -6.25 -11.84 -8.41
C LEU A 261 -7.57 -12.44 -8.93
N ALA A 262 -7.61 -12.96 -10.16
CA ALA A 262 -8.80 -13.63 -10.68
C ALA A 262 -9.12 -14.88 -9.85
N ASP A 263 -8.13 -15.75 -9.66
CA ASP A 263 -8.22 -16.94 -8.81
C ASP A 263 -8.61 -16.58 -7.37
N LEU A 264 -8.01 -15.53 -6.81
CA LEU A 264 -8.34 -15.04 -5.47
C LEU A 264 -9.81 -14.63 -5.34
N PHE A 265 -10.34 -13.88 -6.30
CA PHE A 265 -11.74 -13.44 -6.28
C PHE A 265 -12.71 -14.61 -6.43
N MET A 266 -12.38 -15.60 -7.24
CA MET A 266 -13.16 -16.84 -7.34
C MET A 266 -13.19 -17.56 -5.98
N LEU A 267 -12.03 -17.80 -5.37
CA LEU A 267 -11.92 -18.49 -4.07
C LEU A 267 -12.64 -17.73 -2.96
N ALA A 268 -12.42 -16.43 -2.84
CA ALA A 268 -13.09 -15.60 -1.85
C ALA A 268 -14.62 -15.59 -2.03
N GLY A 269 -15.10 -15.54 -3.29
CA GLY A 269 -16.52 -15.68 -3.60
C GLY A 269 -17.10 -17.00 -3.10
N GLN A 270 -16.39 -18.11 -3.33
CA GLN A 270 -16.79 -19.45 -2.87
C GLN A 270 -16.84 -19.55 -1.35
N CYS A 271 -15.87 -18.96 -0.64
CA CYS A 271 -15.89 -18.89 0.82
C CYS A 271 -17.13 -18.15 1.35
N TYR A 272 -17.41 -16.97 0.80
CA TYR A 272 -18.57 -16.18 1.22
C TYR A 272 -19.90 -16.89 0.89
N GLU A 273 -20.00 -17.52 -0.29
CA GLU A 273 -21.17 -18.29 -0.67
C GLU A 273 -21.40 -19.46 0.29
N ALA A 274 -20.34 -20.21 0.63
CA ALA A 274 -20.41 -21.33 1.57
C ALA A 274 -20.77 -20.90 3.01
N LYS A 275 -20.38 -19.69 3.42
CA LYS A 275 -20.78 -19.06 4.69
C LYS A 275 -22.20 -18.49 4.67
N GLY A 276 -22.87 -18.47 3.51
CA GLY A 276 -24.19 -17.86 3.34
C GLY A 276 -24.17 -16.33 3.19
N ASP A 277 -23.00 -15.68 3.19
CA ASP A 277 -22.83 -14.26 2.90
C ASP A 277 -22.85 -14.00 1.38
N ASN A 278 -24.01 -14.29 0.78
CA ASN A 278 -24.20 -14.23 -0.66
C ASN A 278 -23.98 -12.80 -1.21
N ALA A 279 -24.22 -11.76 -0.41
CA ALA A 279 -23.99 -10.38 -0.82
C ALA A 279 -22.50 -10.14 -1.12
N ARG A 280 -21.60 -10.54 -0.20
CA ARG A 280 -20.16 -10.45 -0.44
C ARG A 280 -19.68 -11.42 -1.50
N ALA A 281 -20.27 -12.62 -1.58
CA ALA A 281 -19.95 -13.59 -2.63
C ALA A 281 -20.20 -13.01 -4.04
N GLY A 282 -21.38 -12.43 -4.27
CA GLY A 282 -21.72 -11.78 -5.53
C GLY A 282 -20.77 -10.64 -5.89
N LEU A 283 -20.34 -9.84 -4.90
CA LEU A 283 -19.34 -8.79 -5.12
C LEU A 283 -17.98 -9.34 -5.55
N CYS A 284 -17.49 -10.42 -4.92
CA CYS A 284 -16.25 -11.09 -5.32
C CYS A 284 -16.33 -11.62 -6.75
N TYR A 285 -17.41 -12.32 -7.09
CA TYR A 285 -17.62 -12.82 -8.45
C TYR A 285 -17.71 -11.71 -9.50
N MET A 286 -18.44 -10.63 -9.20
CA MET A 286 -18.53 -9.49 -10.12
C MET A 286 -17.21 -8.75 -10.28
N ARG A 287 -16.36 -8.66 -9.25
CA ARG A 287 -14.99 -8.12 -9.41
C ARG A 287 -14.19 -8.95 -10.39
N LEU A 288 -14.30 -10.28 -10.34
CA LEU A 288 -13.64 -11.15 -11.31
C LEU A 288 -14.11 -10.83 -12.75
N VAL A 289 -15.43 -10.81 -12.96
CA VAL A 289 -16.05 -10.51 -14.27
C VAL A 289 -15.63 -9.14 -14.82
N ILE A 290 -15.63 -8.11 -13.96
CA ILE A 290 -15.38 -6.72 -14.37
C ILE A 290 -13.91 -6.52 -14.70
N HIS A 291 -12.99 -7.02 -13.86
CA HIS A 291 -11.55 -6.76 -14.02
C HIS A 291 -10.83 -7.78 -14.91
N PHE A 292 -11.38 -8.99 -15.04
CA PHE A 292 -10.81 -10.11 -15.81
C PHE A 292 -11.86 -10.74 -16.73
N PRO A 293 -12.48 -9.96 -17.63
CA PRO A 293 -13.58 -10.45 -18.45
C PRO A 293 -13.19 -11.56 -19.43
N ARG A 294 -11.90 -11.74 -19.72
CA ARG A 294 -11.37 -12.79 -20.60
C ARG A 294 -10.84 -14.01 -19.82
N ASP A 295 -10.87 -13.96 -18.49
CA ASP A 295 -10.44 -15.10 -17.67
C ASP A 295 -11.39 -16.29 -17.87
N ARG A 296 -10.83 -17.50 -17.86
CA ARG A 296 -11.60 -18.75 -18.02
C ARG A 296 -12.66 -18.95 -16.93
N GLN A 297 -12.50 -18.33 -15.76
CA GLN A 297 -13.43 -18.37 -14.63
C GLN A 297 -14.54 -17.31 -14.73
N ALA A 298 -14.41 -16.30 -15.60
CA ALA A 298 -15.39 -15.22 -15.71
C ALA A 298 -16.82 -15.67 -16.04
N PRO A 299 -17.05 -16.64 -16.96
CA PRO A 299 -18.40 -17.17 -17.20
C PRO A 299 -19.03 -17.78 -15.93
N GLU A 300 -18.24 -18.55 -15.17
CA GLU A 300 -18.70 -19.22 -13.95
C GLU A 300 -19.00 -18.21 -12.84
N ALA A 301 -18.12 -17.23 -12.64
CA ALA A 301 -18.34 -16.15 -11.68
C ALA A 301 -19.62 -15.36 -12.01
N MET A 302 -19.84 -15.01 -13.29
CA MET A 302 -21.05 -14.32 -13.73
C MET A 302 -22.31 -15.17 -13.47
N LEU A 303 -22.26 -16.47 -13.76
CA LEU A 303 -23.37 -17.39 -13.51
C LEU A 303 -23.73 -17.46 -12.03
N ARG A 304 -22.73 -17.58 -11.16
CA ARG A 304 -22.92 -17.59 -9.69
C ARG A 304 -23.51 -16.28 -9.19
N SER A 305 -23.03 -15.14 -9.69
CA SER A 305 -23.62 -13.84 -9.34
C SER A 305 -25.08 -13.72 -9.77
N ALA A 306 -25.44 -14.24 -10.94
CA ALA A 306 -26.84 -14.25 -11.42
C ALA A 306 -27.74 -15.09 -10.51
N ARG A 307 -27.30 -16.30 -10.15
CA ARG A 307 -28.01 -17.19 -9.22
C ARG A 307 -28.17 -16.60 -7.82
N ILE A 308 -27.12 -15.92 -7.33
CA ILE A 308 -27.20 -15.17 -6.08
C ILE A 308 -28.25 -14.07 -6.20
N ALA A 309 -28.25 -13.25 -7.26
CA ALA A 309 -29.25 -12.19 -7.42
C ALA A 309 -30.68 -12.75 -7.43
N GLU A 310 -30.90 -13.87 -8.12
CA GLU A 310 -32.17 -14.59 -8.18
C GLU A 310 -32.62 -15.10 -6.81
N LYS A 311 -31.72 -15.72 -6.04
CA LYS A 311 -31.99 -16.19 -4.66
C LYS A 311 -32.46 -15.07 -3.72
N PHE A 312 -32.07 -13.83 -4.00
CA PHE A 312 -32.49 -12.64 -3.23
C PHE A 312 -33.71 -11.92 -3.83
N GLY A 313 -34.44 -12.54 -4.76
CA GLY A 313 -35.62 -11.96 -5.38
C GLY A 313 -35.32 -10.79 -6.32
N ARG A 314 -34.04 -10.57 -6.70
CA ARG A 314 -33.63 -9.50 -7.62
C ARG A 314 -33.72 -9.99 -9.07
N ALA A 315 -34.93 -10.37 -9.48
CA ALA A 315 -35.20 -11.04 -10.75
C ALA A 315 -34.65 -10.27 -11.97
N GLU A 316 -34.89 -8.96 -12.05
CA GLU A 316 -34.38 -8.12 -13.15
C GLU A 316 -32.85 -8.14 -13.26
N SER A 317 -32.15 -8.03 -12.11
CA SER A 317 -30.70 -8.06 -12.08
C SER A 317 -30.15 -9.44 -12.45
N ALA A 318 -30.80 -10.52 -12.01
CA ALA A 318 -30.45 -11.87 -12.42
C ALA A 318 -30.61 -12.06 -13.93
N ASN A 319 -31.74 -11.61 -14.49
CA ASN A 319 -32.03 -11.74 -15.93
C ASN A 319 -30.99 -10.98 -16.77
N ARG A 320 -30.65 -9.74 -16.41
CA ARG A 320 -29.58 -8.98 -17.09
C ARG A 320 -28.23 -9.69 -17.06
N LEU A 321 -27.88 -10.31 -15.95
CA LEU A 321 -26.64 -11.09 -15.84
C LEU A 321 -26.69 -12.36 -16.70
N TYR A 322 -27.82 -13.07 -16.73
CA TYR A 322 -28.00 -14.24 -17.59
C TYR A 322 -27.94 -13.87 -19.09
N GLU A 323 -28.59 -12.78 -19.50
CA GLU A 323 -28.53 -12.26 -20.87
C GLU A 323 -27.09 -11.91 -21.27
N THR A 324 -26.40 -11.14 -20.41
CA THR A 324 -25.00 -10.77 -20.62
C THR A 324 -24.11 -12.00 -20.73
N LEU A 325 -24.33 -13.01 -19.88
CA LEU A 325 -23.59 -14.27 -19.89
C LEU A 325 -23.80 -15.04 -21.20
N ALA A 326 -25.07 -15.16 -21.64
CA ALA A 326 -25.45 -15.86 -22.86
C ALA A 326 -24.90 -15.20 -24.14
N GLN A 327 -24.75 -13.88 -24.13
CA GLN A 327 -24.21 -13.08 -25.22
C GLN A 327 -22.68 -13.06 -25.21
N ARG A 328 -22.06 -12.65 -24.10
CA ARG A 328 -20.62 -12.38 -24.00
C ARG A 328 -19.75 -13.64 -23.96
N TYR A 329 -20.28 -14.72 -23.39
CA TYR A 329 -19.56 -15.99 -23.23
C TYR A 329 -20.24 -17.12 -24.01
N ALA A 330 -20.77 -16.79 -25.19
CA ALA A 330 -21.41 -17.76 -26.06
C ALA A 330 -20.52 -18.98 -26.31
N GLY A 331 -21.10 -20.19 -26.26
CA GLY A 331 -20.37 -21.45 -26.43
C GLY A 331 -19.84 -22.07 -25.13
N THR A 332 -19.91 -21.34 -24.00
CA THR A 332 -19.61 -21.93 -22.68
C THR A 332 -20.80 -22.70 -22.10
N ALA A 333 -20.53 -23.67 -21.23
CA ALA A 333 -21.58 -24.38 -20.49
C ALA A 333 -22.42 -23.43 -19.63
N GLN A 334 -21.78 -22.38 -19.07
CA GLN A 334 -22.42 -21.35 -18.27
C GLN A 334 -23.40 -20.50 -19.10
N ALA A 335 -23.05 -20.17 -20.35
CA ALA A 335 -23.96 -19.49 -21.26
C ALA A 335 -25.18 -20.35 -21.63
N ALA A 336 -24.99 -21.67 -21.79
CA ALA A 336 -26.13 -22.58 -21.99
C ALA A 336 -27.05 -22.64 -20.76
N ALA A 337 -26.48 -22.71 -19.56
CA ALA A 337 -27.24 -22.65 -18.30
C ALA A 337 -28.00 -21.33 -18.14
N ALA A 338 -27.39 -20.20 -18.53
CA ALA A 338 -28.04 -18.90 -18.51
C ALA A 338 -29.26 -18.83 -19.44
N ARG A 339 -29.16 -19.35 -20.67
CA ARG A 339 -30.29 -19.42 -21.62
C ARG A 339 -31.43 -20.28 -21.07
N ALA A 340 -31.11 -21.43 -20.47
CA ALA A 340 -32.12 -22.28 -19.84
C ALA A 340 -32.85 -21.55 -18.69
N ALA A 341 -32.11 -20.79 -17.86
CA ALA A 341 -32.67 -20.01 -16.77
C ALA A 341 -33.59 -18.86 -17.25
N LEU A 342 -33.34 -18.30 -18.44
CA LEU A 342 -34.19 -17.28 -19.05
C LEU A 342 -35.48 -17.90 -19.64
N SER A 343 -35.38 -19.04 -20.31
CA SER A 343 -36.54 -19.70 -20.95
C SER A 343 -37.56 -20.24 -19.95
N GLY A 344 -37.13 -20.66 -18.75
CA GLY A 344 -38.01 -21.20 -17.72
C GLY A 344 -38.86 -20.18 -16.95
N LYS A 345 -38.79 -18.89 -17.33
CA LYS A 345 -39.48 -17.78 -16.64
C LYS A 345 -40.62 -17.14 -17.45
N ASN A 346 -40.82 -17.59 -18.69
CA ASN A 346 -41.96 -17.21 -19.53
C ASN A 346 -43.15 -18.13 -19.29
#